data_AF-A0A838UEJ3-F1
#
_entry.id   AF-A0A838UEJ3-F1
#
_cell.length_a   1.000
_cell.length_b   1.000
_cell.length_c   1.000
_cell.angle_alpha   90.00
_cell.angle_beta   90.00
_cell.angle_gamma   90.00
#
_symmetry.space_group_name_H-M   'P 1'
#
loop_
_entity.id
_entity.type
_entity.pdbx_description
1 polymer ?
#
loop_
_entity_poly.entity_id
_entity_poly.type
_entity_poly.pdbx_seq_one_letter_code
_entity_poly.pdbx_strand_id
1 'polypeptide(L)'
;LLAVPSPDRLHRGWSAALEAGRPSHAETLLAPLARGARLVTVIDGPPATLSWLGAVRGHRVAALGIDHFGQSGDLPDLYRAHRLDAEAILDAAADVLWAG
;
A
#
# COMPACT_ATOMS: atom_id res chain seq x y z
N LEU A 1 -4.02 -11.54 -0.87
CA LEU A 1 -2.79 -10.88 -0.38
C LEU A 1 -1.82 -10.75 -1.55
N LEU A 2 -1.19 -9.59 -1.74
CA LEU A 2 -0.15 -9.36 -2.76
C LEU A 2 1.14 -8.97 -2.05
N ALA A 3 2.21 -9.73 -2.26
CA ALA A 3 3.54 -9.40 -1.74
C ALA A 3 4.30 -8.53 -2.75
N VAL A 4 4.95 -7.45 -2.26
CA VAL A 4 5.73 -6.51 -3.08
C VAL A 4 7.16 -6.46 -2.55
N PRO A 5 8.02 -7.45 -2.90
CA PRO A 5 9.37 -7.55 -2.34
C PRO A 5 10.35 -6.49 -2.90
N SER A 6 10.00 -5.83 -4.00
CA SER A 6 10.84 -4.80 -4.63
C SER A 6 9.97 -3.63 -5.11
N PRO A 7 9.44 -2.83 -4.18
CA PRO A 7 8.50 -1.75 -4.50
C PRO A 7 9.10 -0.74 -5.48
N ASP A 8 10.38 -0.40 -5.34
CA ASP A 8 11.05 0.54 -6.25
C ASP A 8 11.15 0.01 -7.69
N ARG A 9 11.42 -1.29 -7.85
CA ARG A 9 11.47 -1.91 -9.18
C ARG A 9 10.09 -1.91 -9.81
N LEU A 10 9.06 -2.22 -9.04
CA LEU A 10 7.68 -2.23 -9.51
C LEU A 10 7.23 -0.82 -9.91
N HIS A 11 7.52 0.19 -9.09
CA HIS A 11 7.22 1.59 -9.37
C HIS A 11 7.94 2.09 -10.63
N ARG A 12 9.27 1.88 -10.75
CA ARG A 12 10.01 2.26 -11.97
C ARG A 12 9.46 1.60 -13.22
N GLY A 13 9.08 0.33 -13.13
CA GLY A 13 8.44 -0.39 -14.23
C GLY A 13 7.09 0.21 -14.64
N TRP A 14 6.30 0.69 -13.68
CA TRP A 14 5.05 1.40 -13.92
C TRP A 14 5.28 2.79 -14.55
N SER A 15 6.18 3.61 -13.99
CA SER A 15 6.49 4.94 -14.55
C SER A 15 6.99 4.86 -15.99
N ALA A 16 7.92 3.94 -16.29
CA ALA A 16 8.44 3.78 -17.65
C ALA A 16 7.38 3.26 -18.63
N ALA A 17 6.41 2.48 -18.16
CA ALA A 17 5.31 2.00 -18.99
C ALA A 17 4.29 3.11 -19.29
N LEU A 18 4.00 3.98 -18.31
CA LEU A 18 3.18 5.19 -18.49
C LEU A 18 3.79 6.12 -19.54
N GLU A 19 5.09 6.43 -19.43
CA GLU A 19 5.80 7.27 -20.39
C GLU A 19 5.77 6.69 -21.81
N ALA A 20 5.87 5.37 -21.94
CA ALA A 20 5.82 4.67 -23.22
C ALA A 20 4.39 4.37 -23.72
N GLY A 21 3.34 4.72 -22.96
CA GLY A 21 1.96 4.45 -23.33
C GLY A 21 1.61 2.96 -23.46
N ARG A 22 2.23 2.09 -22.64
CA ARG A 22 2.04 0.64 -22.68
C ARG A 22 1.62 0.06 -21.32
N PRO A 23 1.02 -1.14 -21.28
CA PRO A 23 0.69 -1.79 -20.01
C PRO A 23 1.93 -2.11 -19.17
N SER A 24 1.82 -1.90 -17.86
CA SER A 24 2.83 -2.20 -16.85
C SER A 24 2.57 -3.52 -16.14
N HIS A 25 3.62 -4.07 -15.50
CA HIS A 25 3.45 -5.25 -14.63
C HIS A 25 2.53 -4.96 -13.44
N ALA A 26 2.56 -3.73 -12.89
CA ALA A 26 1.68 -3.32 -11.79
C ALA A 26 0.20 -3.34 -12.22
N GLU A 27 -0.13 -2.88 -13.42
CA GLU A 27 -1.48 -2.97 -13.96
C GLU A 27 -1.94 -4.42 -14.12
N THR A 28 -1.07 -5.31 -14.59
CA THR A 28 -1.37 -6.75 -14.70
C THR A 28 -1.66 -7.38 -13.34
N LEU A 29 -0.86 -7.07 -12.31
CA LEU A 29 -1.06 -7.57 -10.95
C LEU A 29 -2.39 -7.11 -10.35
N LEU A 30 -2.81 -5.87 -10.65
CA LEU A 30 -4.03 -5.27 -10.13
C LEU A 30 -5.26 -5.47 -11.05
N ALA A 31 -5.08 -6.03 -12.25
CA ALA A 31 -6.16 -6.26 -13.22
C ALA A 31 -7.34 -7.10 -12.69
N PRO A 32 -7.14 -8.13 -11.83
CA PRO A 32 -8.24 -8.91 -11.27
C PRO A 32 -9.14 -8.11 -10.30
N LEU A 33 -8.70 -6.95 -9.82
CA LEU A 33 -9.47 -6.15 -8.87
C LEU A 33 -10.57 -5.36 -9.58
N ALA A 34 -11.76 -5.36 -8.99
CA ALA A 34 -12.87 -4.51 -9.45
C ALA A 34 -12.46 -3.02 -9.44
N ARG A 35 -13.05 -2.21 -10.31
CA ARG A 35 -12.78 -0.76 -10.38
C ARG A 35 -13.07 -0.04 -9.05
N GLY A 36 -14.08 -0.51 -8.31
CA GLY A 36 -14.45 0.00 -6.99
C GLY A 36 -13.66 -0.62 -5.83
N ALA A 37 -12.72 -1.53 -6.09
CA ALA A 37 -11.92 -2.14 -5.03
C ALA A 37 -11.12 -1.07 -4.25
N ARG A 38 -10.74 -1.46 -3.04
CA ARG A 38 -9.99 -0.63 -2.08
C ARG A 38 -8.74 -1.40 -1.70
N LEU A 39 -7.64 -0.68 -1.51
CA LEU A 39 -6.37 -1.28 -1.11
C LEU A 39 -6.04 -0.88 0.31
N VAL A 40 -5.57 -1.84 1.09
CA VAL A 40 -4.80 -1.58 2.32
C VAL A 40 -3.38 -2.04 2.01
N THR A 41 -2.42 -1.12 2.10
CA THR A 41 -0.99 -1.44 1.93
C THR A 41 -0.32 -1.37 3.28
N VAL A 42 0.61 -2.28 3.55
CA VAL A 42 1.34 -2.37 4.82
C VAL A 42 2.82 -2.49 4.51
N ILE A 43 3.64 -1.68 5.16
CA ILE A 43 5.10 -1.74 5.04
C ILE A 43 5.78 -1.34 6.35
N ASP A 44 6.85 -2.05 6.71
CA ASP A 44 7.78 -1.63 7.75
C ASP A 44 8.75 -0.58 7.15
N GLY A 45 8.23 0.64 6.98
CA GLY A 45 8.90 1.75 6.29
C GLY A 45 7.92 2.85 5.89
N PRO A 46 8.37 3.86 5.11
CA PRO A 46 7.50 4.98 4.75
C PRO A 46 6.26 4.51 3.95
N PRO A 47 5.03 4.91 4.33
CA PRO A 47 3.80 4.47 3.64
C PRO A 47 3.75 4.89 2.17
N ALA A 48 4.43 5.99 1.83
CA ALA A 48 4.56 6.48 0.46
C ALA A 48 5.10 5.41 -0.52
N THR A 49 5.94 4.49 -0.04
CA THR A 49 6.57 3.41 -0.81
C THR A 49 5.58 2.51 -1.56
N LEU A 50 4.36 2.35 -1.03
CA LEU A 50 3.31 1.53 -1.64
C LEU A 50 2.03 2.31 -1.98
N SER A 51 1.85 3.52 -1.43
CA SER A 51 0.64 4.33 -1.64
C SER A 51 0.29 4.57 -3.12
N TRP A 52 1.31 4.69 -3.98
CA TRP A 52 1.17 4.92 -5.42
C TRP A 52 0.42 3.79 -6.15
N LEU A 53 0.33 2.58 -5.57
CA LEU A 53 -0.44 1.47 -6.15
C LEU A 53 -1.91 1.84 -6.39
N GLY A 54 -2.46 2.76 -5.60
CA GLY A 54 -3.80 3.31 -5.82
C GLY A 54 -3.95 4.04 -7.15
N ALA A 55 -2.91 4.78 -7.56
CA ALA A 55 -2.94 5.55 -8.80
C ALA A 55 -2.89 4.67 -10.06
N VAL A 56 -2.38 3.44 -9.97
CA VAL A 56 -2.23 2.52 -11.11
C VAL A 56 -3.55 2.24 -11.82
N ARG A 57 -4.64 2.06 -11.07
CA ARG A 57 -6.00 1.82 -11.61
C ARG A 57 -7.09 2.70 -10.98
N GLY A 58 -6.70 3.72 -10.21
CA GLY A 58 -7.63 4.64 -9.55
C GLY A 58 -8.33 4.05 -8.32
N HIS A 59 -7.70 3.11 -7.62
CA HIS A 59 -8.21 2.55 -6.37
C HIS A 59 -7.93 3.50 -5.21
N ARG A 60 -8.86 3.61 -4.25
CA ARG A 60 -8.57 4.27 -2.97
C ARG A 60 -7.66 3.38 -2.13
N VAL A 61 -6.76 4.00 -1.37
CA VAL A 61 -5.73 3.33 -0.57
C VAL A 61 -5.76 3.84 0.87
N ALA A 62 -5.74 2.93 1.83
CA ALA A 62 -5.21 3.20 3.17
C ALA A 62 -3.78 2.68 3.23
N ALA A 63 -2.82 3.60 3.38
CA ALA A 63 -1.40 3.28 3.39
C ALA A 63 -0.87 3.24 4.82
N LEU A 64 -0.69 2.04 5.35
CA LEU A 64 -0.08 1.81 6.66
C LEU A 64 1.44 1.69 6.51
N GLY A 65 2.16 2.39 7.37
CA GLY A 65 3.60 2.49 7.35
C GLY A 65 4.11 3.36 8.51
N ILE A 66 5.42 3.43 8.64
CA ILE A 66 6.10 4.25 9.64
C ILE A 66 6.21 5.68 9.11
N ASP A 67 5.59 6.64 9.80
CA ASP A 67 5.59 8.06 9.46
C ASP A 67 6.29 8.96 10.50
N HIS A 68 6.68 8.38 11.65
CA HIS A 68 7.45 9.05 12.69
C HIS A 68 8.37 8.03 13.40
N PHE A 69 9.49 8.53 13.93
CA PHE A 69 10.54 7.70 14.56
C PHE A 69 10.77 8.12 16.03
N GLY A 70 11.47 7.27 16.80
CA GLY A 70 11.97 7.60 18.15
C GLY A 70 11.38 6.75 19.28
N GLN A 71 10.55 5.78 18.95
CA GLN A 71 9.95 4.84 19.89
C GLN A 71 10.98 3.77 20.29
N SER A 72 10.94 3.35 21.55
CA SER A 72 11.68 2.21 22.05
C SER A 72 10.72 1.30 22.82
N GLY A 73 10.86 0.00 22.63
CA GLY A 73 9.93 -1.01 23.15
C GLY A 73 10.25 -2.37 22.54
N ASP A 74 9.44 -3.38 22.88
CA ASP A 74 9.50 -4.66 22.18
C ASP A 74 8.85 -4.57 20.79
N LEU A 75 9.06 -5.60 19.95
CA LEU A 75 8.58 -5.58 18.57
C LEU A 75 7.04 -5.43 18.47
N PRO A 76 6.22 -6.17 19.25
CA PRO A 76 4.77 -5.96 19.26
C PRO A 76 4.35 -4.54 19.63
N ASP A 77 4.97 -3.95 20.66
CA ASP A 77 4.63 -2.59 21.09
C ASP A 77 5.03 -1.55 20.06
N LEU A 78 6.17 -1.73 19.39
CA LEU A 78 6.59 -0.87 18.27
C LEU A 78 5.62 -0.97 17.10
N TYR A 79 5.18 -2.18 16.73
CA TYR A 79 4.23 -2.35 15.62
C TYR A 79 2.85 -1.76 15.95
N ARG A 80 2.39 -1.89 17.19
CA ARG A 80 1.18 -1.18 17.66
C ARG A 80 1.35 0.33 17.58
N ALA A 81 2.47 0.86 18.08
CA ALA A 81 2.77 2.29 18.05
C ALA A 81 2.82 2.85 16.62
N HIS A 82 3.34 2.07 15.66
CA HIS A 82 3.37 2.42 14.24
C HIS A 82 2.11 2.02 13.46
N ARG A 83 1.07 1.49 14.13
CA ARG A 83 -0.19 1.06 13.50
C ARG A 83 0.02 0.03 12.38
N LEU A 84 0.91 -0.93 12.62
CA LEU A 84 1.23 -2.06 11.74
C LEU A 84 0.72 -3.40 12.30
N ASP A 85 -0.03 -3.39 13.39
CA ASP A 85 -0.65 -4.57 13.96
C ASP A 85 -1.97 -4.93 13.29
N ALA A 86 -2.55 -6.07 13.70
CA ALA A 86 -3.77 -6.59 13.11
C ALA A 86 -4.97 -5.65 13.32
N GLU A 87 -5.04 -4.97 14.47
CA GLU A 87 -6.11 -4.02 14.80
C GLU A 87 -6.07 -2.82 13.85
N ALA A 88 -4.89 -2.22 13.64
CA ALA A 88 -4.74 -1.13 12.69
C ALA A 88 -5.05 -1.52 11.24
N ILE A 89 -4.71 -2.76 10.83
CA ILE A 89 -5.05 -3.27 9.49
C ILE A 89 -6.58 -3.42 9.33
N LEU A 90 -7.27 -3.90 10.37
CA LEU A 90 -8.73 -4.02 10.35
C LEU A 90 -9.41 -2.65 10.33
N ASP A 91 -8.94 -1.69 11.13
CA ASP A 91 -9.45 -0.32 11.13
C ASP A 91 -9.27 0.33 9.76
N ALA A 92 -8.07 0.20 9.16
CA ALA A 92 -7.80 0.72 7.83
C ALA A 92 -8.72 0.10 6.76
N ALA A 93 -9.01 -1.21 6.86
CA ALA A 93 -9.94 -1.88 5.98
C ALA A 93 -11.37 -1.38 6.17
N ALA A 94 -11.82 -1.19 7.41
CA ALA A 94 -13.13 -0.62 7.72
C ALA A 94 -13.26 0.81 7.17
N ASP A 95 -12.25 1.65 7.41
CA ASP A 95 -12.21 3.05 6.95
C ASP A 95 -12.39 3.14 5.44
N VAL A 96 -11.64 2.37 4.64
CA VAL A 96 -11.75 2.45 3.17
C VAL A 96 -13.02 1.83 2.59
N LEU A 97 -13.68 0.96 3.36
CA LEU A 97 -14.96 0.34 2.98
C LEU A 97 -16.15 1.23 3.33
N TRP A 98 -16.09 1.97 4.45
CA TRP A 98 -17.20 2.77 4.97
C TRP A 98 -17.08 4.26 4.66
N ALA A 99 -15.90 4.77 4.33
CA ALA A 99 -15.74 6.09 3.73
C ALA A 99 -16.26 6.06 2.28
N GLY A 100 -17.58 6.08 2.13
CA GLY A 100 -18.33 6.25 0.88
C GLY A 100 -18.66 7.70 0.64
#